data_AF-A0A8W8N966-F1
#
_entry.id   AF-A0A8W8N966-F1
#
_cell.length_a   1.000
_cell.length_b   1.000
_cell.length_c   1.000
_cell.angle_alpha   90.00
_cell.angle_beta   90.00
_cell.angle_gamma   90.00
#
_symmetry.space_group_name_H-M   'P 1'
#
loop_
_entity.id
_entity.type
_entity.pdbx_description
1 polymer ?
#
loop_
_entity_poly.entity_id
_entity_poly.type
_entity_poly.pdbx_seq_one_letter_code
_entity_poly.pdbx_strand_id
1 'polypeptide(L)'
;MVSWSSFNRDPLSNRNYTFWEWFYQAMKLTKEHLRGPWKEGYINGFISKLDSQRHLEKCPLGTFLLRFSDNFIGGITIAWLAEDKTGKKQIWNLQPFSAKDFQIRGLAERINDLPQLHILYPDIPKQNAFSRFMTQTTHHTGTLNDGYVPHEIRMVYDTKEMSGVAVCNENPQTPQPDGIESPIMSPHNAVGSTTGDGTNYMDMDQYDLQELPGIGMDYNADNVFELNDINLSNFLVEAAMNFSNNPSMSVASNMNGNISNMDSST
;
A
#
# COMPACT_ATOMS: atom_id res chain seq x y z
N MET A 1 -21.50 -0.01 19.31
CA MET A 1 -22.47 0.72 18.45
C MET A 1 -21.75 1.95 17.93
N VAL A 2 -21.60 2.12 16.62
CA VAL A 2 -20.88 3.26 16.02
C VAL A 2 -21.87 4.43 15.87
N SER A 3 -21.52 5.64 16.32
CA SER A 3 -22.38 6.81 16.14
C SER A 3 -22.29 7.34 14.70
N TRP A 4 -23.36 8.00 14.24
CA TRP A 4 -23.36 8.65 12.91
C TRP A 4 -22.26 9.72 12.79
N SER A 5 -21.96 10.43 13.88
CA SER A 5 -20.88 11.42 13.89
C SER A 5 -19.53 10.73 13.66
N SER A 6 -19.27 9.62 14.34
CA SER A 6 -18.03 8.86 14.18
C SER A 6 -17.87 8.21 12.80
N PHE A 7 -18.98 8.01 12.08
CA PHE A 7 -18.98 7.40 10.77
C PHE A 7 -18.72 8.40 9.63
N ASN A 8 -19.30 9.61 9.70
CA ASN A 8 -19.34 10.54 8.56
C ASN A 8 -18.99 12.00 8.90
N ARG A 9 -18.69 12.32 10.16
CA ARG A 9 -18.51 13.72 10.59
C ARG A 9 -17.21 13.95 11.33
N ASP A 10 -16.88 13.05 12.24
CA ASP A 10 -15.73 13.19 13.11
C ASP A 10 -14.49 12.63 12.37
N PRO A 11 -13.40 13.39 12.29
CA PRO A 11 -12.18 12.89 11.71
C PRO A 11 -11.63 11.72 12.54
N LEU A 12 -10.97 10.80 11.85
CA LEU A 12 -10.26 9.69 12.50
C LEU A 12 -9.13 10.25 13.37
N SER A 13 -8.78 9.54 14.45
CA SER A 13 -7.72 9.96 15.36
C SER A 13 -6.44 10.27 14.60
N ASN A 14 -5.88 11.47 14.80
CA ASN A 14 -4.66 11.95 14.15
C ASN A 14 -4.75 12.05 12.61
N ARG A 15 -5.93 12.31 12.05
CA ARG A 15 -6.13 12.41 10.59
C ARG A 15 -7.07 13.56 10.23
N ASN A 16 -6.98 13.99 8.98
CA ASN A 16 -7.77 15.11 8.43
C ASN A 16 -8.97 14.63 7.58
N TYR A 17 -9.36 13.37 7.71
CA TYR A 17 -10.47 12.76 6.97
C TYR A 17 -11.31 11.85 7.88
N THR A 18 -12.57 11.69 7.51
CA THR A 18 -13.57 10.84 8.18
C THR A 18 -13.44 9.38 7.75
N PHE A 19 -14.10 8.48 8.49
CA PHE A 19 -14.23 7.08 8.07
C PHE A 19 -14.89 6.97 6.68
N TRP A 20 -15.98 7.69 6.44
CA TRP A 20 -16.69 7.64 5.17
C TRP A 20 -15.80 8.06 3.99
N GLU A 21 -15.02 9.12 4.12
CA GLU A 21 -14.08 9.55 3.06
C GLU A 21 -13.03 8.49 2.77
N TRP A 22 -12.45 7.88 3.81
CA TRP A 22 -11.52 6.78 3.66
C TRP A 22 -12.17 5.58 2.95
N PHE A 23 -13.36 5.21 3.39
CA PHE A 23 -14.12 4.07 2.88
C PHE A 23 -14.53 4.27 1.41
N TYR A 24 -15.03 5.46 1.08
CA TYR A 24 -15.39 5.83 -0.28
C TYR A 24 -14.19 5.73 -1.23
N GLN A 25 -13.01 6.16 -0.79
CA GLN A 25 -11.81 6.06 -1.63
C GLN A 25 -11.35 4.60 -1.81
N ALA A 26 -11.50 3.74 -0.80
CA ALA A 26 -11.29 2.31 -0.95
C ALA A 26 -12.29 1.67 -1.93
N MET A 27 -13.57 2.07 -1.87
CA MET A 27 -14.60 1.64 -2.83
C MET A 27 -14.24 2.06 -4.26
N LYS A 28 -13.86 3.32 -4.44
CA LYS A 28 -13.50 3.88 -5.74
C LYS A 28 -12.30 3.14 -6.34
N LEU A 29 -11.24 2.95 -5.55
CA LEU A 29 -10.06 2.18 -5.96
C LEU A 29 -10.46 0.76 -6.41
N THR A 30 -11.37 0.13 -5.66
CA THR A 30 -11.85 -1.21 -5.97
C THR A 30 -12.61 -1.25 -7.28
N LYS A 31 -13.54 -0.31 -7.50
CA LYS A 31 -14.33 -0.20 -8.73
C LYS A 31 -13.44 -0.04 -9.95
N GLU A 32 -12.48 0.87 -9.86
CA GLU A 32 -11.69 1.30 -11.02
C GLU A 32 -10.55 0.34 -11.35
N HIS A 33 -9.91 -0.25 -10.33
CA HIS A 33 -8.65 -0.98 -10.54
C HIS A 33 -8.61 -2.40 -9.99
N LEU A 34 -9.48 -2.76 -9.04
CA LEU A 34 -9.35 -4.03 -8.30
C LEU A 34 -10.56 -4.96 -8.45
N ARG A 35 -11.51 -4.62 -9.31
CA ARG A 35 -12.79 -5.33 -9.47
C ARG A 35 -12.62 -6.84 -9.68
N GLY A 36 -11.69 -7.23 -10.55
CA GLY A 36 -11.41 -8.65 -10.85
C GLY A 36 -10.93 -9.42 -9.63
N PRO A 37 -9.76 -9.09 -9.06
CA PRO A 37 -9.24 -9.72 -7.86
C PRO A 37 -10.18 -9.65 -6.65
N TRP A 38 -10.93 -8.55 -6.49
CA TRP A 38 -11.93 -8.42 -5.43
C TRP A 38 -13.05 -9.47 -5.56
N LYS A 39 -13.61 -9.63 -6.77
CA LYS A 39 -14.72 -10.56 -7.03
C LYS A 39 -14.32 -12.02 -6.80
N GLU A 40 -13.07 -12.39 -7.08
CA GLU A 40 -12.55 -13.74 -6.81
C GLU A 40 -12.18 -13.97 -5.34
N GLY A 41 -12.30 -12.94 -4.47
CA GLY A 41 -11.93 -13.04 -3.06
C GLY A 41 -10.42 -13.06 -2.81
N TYR A 42 -9.61 -12.55 -3.75
CA TYR A 42 -8.15 -12.50 -3.62
C TYR A 42 -7.64 -11.29 -2.83
N ILE A 43 -8.53 -10.38 -2.47
CA ILE A 43 -8.24 -9.20 -1.66
C ILE A 43 -8.92 -9.39 -0.30
N ASN A 44 -8.14 -9.42 0.78
CA ASN A 44 -8.71 -9.46 2.14
C ASN A 44 -9.35 -8.12 2.52
N GLY A 45 -8.85 -7.02 1.95
CA GLY A 45 -9.50 -5.71 2.02
C GLY A 45 -9.45 -5.12 3.42
N PHE A 46 -10.54 -5.28 4.17
CA PHE A 46 -10.76 -4.64 5.46
C PHE A 46 -10.21 -5.47 6.62
N ILE A 47 -8.89 -5.48 6.74
CA ILE A 47 -8.19 -6.12 7.86
C ILE A 47 -7.15 -5.15 8.44
N SER A 48 -7.12 -5.06 9.78
CA SER A 48 -6.15 -4.23 10.49
C SER A 48 -4.71 -4.69 10.22
N LYS A 49 -3.74 -3.77 10.36
CA LYS A 49 -2.32 -4.14 10.30
C LYS A 49 -2.00 -5.29 11.26
N LEU A 50 -2.52 -5.23 12.49
CA LEU A 50 -2.23 -6.21 13.53
C LEU A 50 -2.81 -7.59 13.20
N ASP A 51 -4.05 -7.65 12.69
CA ASP A 51 -4.67 -8.92 12.33
C ASP A 51 -4.02 -9.53 11.08
N SER A 52 -3.60 -8.69 10.13
CA SER A 52 -2.83 -9.16 8.98
C SER A 52 -1.51 -9.81 9.41
N GLN A 53 -0.83 -9.26 10.41
CA GLN A 53 0.39 -9.85 10.96
C GLN A 53 0.09 -11.20 11.62
N ARG A 54 -0.92 -11.27 12.48
CA ARG A 54 -1.34 -12.52 13.15
C ARG A 54 -1.71 -13.64 12.18
N HIS A 55 -2.36 -13.31 11.06
CA HIS A 55 -2.68 -14.30 10.02
C HIS A 55 -1.42 -14.83 9.33
N LEU A 56 -0.47 -13.94 9.00
CA LEU A 56 0.74 -14.31 8.27
C LEU A 56 1.80 -14.99 9.15
N GLU A 57 1.87 -14.72 10.45
CA GLU A 57 2.87 -15.28 11.37
C GLU A 57 2.93 -16.81 11.36
N LYS A 58 1.81 -17.48 11.06
CA LYS A 58 1.68 -18.94 11.06
C LYS A 58 1.82 -19.56 9.67
N CYS A 59 2.04 -18.75 8.64
CA CYS A 59 2.12 -19.19 7.25
C CYS A 59 3.56 -19.53 6.83
N PRO A 60 3.73 -20.21 5.68
CA PRO A 60 5.03 -20.34 5.01
C PRO A 60 5.65 -18.98 4.62
N LEU A 61 6.97 -18.96 4.41
CA LEU A 61 7.66 -17.78 3.88
C LEU A 61 7.17 -17.45 2.47
N GLY A 62 7.07 -16.16 2.16
CA GLY A 62 6.53 -15.67 0.90
C GLY A 62 5.00 -15.74 0.81
N THR A 63 4.31 -16.14 1.89
CA THR A 63 2.86 -15.94 1.98
C THR A 63 2.56 -14.45 2.15
N PHE A 64 1.59 -13.97 1.37
CA PHE A 64 1.20 -12.56 1.35
C PHE A 64 -0.30 -12.38 1.33
N LEU A 65 -0.75 -11.17 1.69
CA LEU A 65 -2.15 -10.78 1.65
C LEU A 65 -2.29 -9.31 1.23
N LEU A 66 -3.48 -8.95 0.76
CA LEU A 66 -3.81 -7.63 0.27
C LEU A 66 -4.83 -6.96 1.19
N ARG A 67 -4.52 -5.76 1.68
CA ARG A 67 -5.41 -5.02 2.58
C ARG A 67 -5.43 -3.53 2.27
N PHE A 68 -6.55 -2.87 2.55
CA PHE A 68 -6.59 -1.41 2.54
C PHE A 68 -5.75 -0.87 3.69
N SER A 69 -5.03 0.20 3.40
CA SER A 69 -4.21 0.86 4.38
C SER A 69 -5.09 1.60 5.38
N ASP A 70 -4.82 1.38 6.65
CA ASP A 70 -5.50 2.13 7.70
C ASP A 70 -5.17 3.61 7.60
N ASN A 71 -3.90 3.96 7.32
CA ASN A 71 -3.38 5.33 7.38
C ASN A 71 -3.35 6.06 6.02
N PHE A 72 -3.50 5.35 4.91
CA PHE A 72 -3.48 5.96 3.58
C PHE A 72 -4.87 5.90 2.95
N ILE A 73 -5.45 7.07 2.72
CA ILE A 73 -6.75 7.20 2.08
C ILE A 73 -6.72 6.61 0.67
N GLY A 74 -7.64 5.68 0.37
CA GLY A 74 -7.69 5.02 -0.93
C GLY A 74 -6.43 4.23 -1.32
N GLY A 75 -5.64 3.80 -0.33
CA GLY A 75 -4.42 3.02 -0.57
C GLY A 75 -4.61 1.53 -0.28
N ILE A 76 -4.12 0.64 -1.15
CA ILE A 76 -4.03 -0.80 -0.89
C ILE A 76 -2.57 -1.22 -0.72
N THR A 77 -2.26 -2.05 0.27
CA THR A 77 -0.90 -2.51 0.57
C THR A 77 -0.79 -4.04 0.50
N ILE A 78 0.44 -4.51 0.27
CA ILE A 78 0.82 -5.92 0.35
C ILE A 78 1.54 -6.13 1.68
N ALA A 79 1.02 -7.05 2.50
CA ALA A 79 1.74 -7.56 3.65
C ALA A 79 2.24 -8.98 3.34
N TRP A 80 3.48 -9.31 3.71
CA TRP A 80 4.04 -10.65 3.49
C TRP A 80 5.00 -11.06 4.58
N LEU A 81 5.11 -12.38 4.79
CA LEU A 81 6.08 -12.97 5.70
C LEU A 81 7.39 -13.24 4.95
N ALA A 82 8.51 -12.73 5.45
CA ALA A 82 9.85 -13.03 4.95
C ALA A 82 10.86 -13.11 6.10
N GLU A 83 12.08 -13.55 5.79
CA GLU A 83 13.20 -13.49 6.72
C GLU A 83 13.96 -12.17 6.55
N ASP A 84 14.46 -11.67 7.68
CA ASP A 84 15.39 -10.55 7.70
C ASP A 84 16.82 -11.02 7.42
N LYS A 85 17.77 -10.09 7.36
CA LYS A 85 19.20 -10.41 7.19
C LYS A 85 19.79 -11.34 8.26
N THR A 86 19.14 -11.44 9.41
CA THR A 86 19.55 -12.31 10.53
C THR A 86 18.89 -13.68 10.49
N GLY A 87 18.02 -13.95 9.50
CA GLY A 87 17.21 -15.17 9.40
C GLY A 87 15.96 -15.15 10.30
N LYS A 88 15.63 -14.01 10.91
CA LYS A 88 14.44 -13.88 11.75
C LYS A 88 13.23 -13.60 10.87
N LYS A 89 12.16 -14.37 11.09
CA LYS A 89 10.87 -14.16 10.43
C LYS A 89 10.26 -12.83 10.86
N GLN A 90 9.84 -12.02 9.89
CA GLN A 90 9.09 -10.80 10.14
C GLN A 90 8.10 -10.50 9.00
N ILE A 91 7.08 -9.72 9.34
CA ILE A 91 6.03 -9.32 8.41
C ILE A 91 6.34 -7.93 7.90
N TRP A 92 6.55 -7.84 6.60
CA TRP A 92 6.78 -6.60 5.89
C TRP A 92 5.48 -6.06 5.32
N ASN A 93 5.39 -4.73 5.17
CA ASN A 93 4.26 -4.07 4.50
C ASN A 93 4.84 -3.13 3.44
N LEU A 94 4.38 -3.24 2.20
CA LEU A 94 4.75 -2.29 1.16
C LEU A 94 4.10 -0.94 1.40
N GLN A 95 4.71 0.10 0.86
CA GLN A 95 4.02 1.38 0.73
C GLN A 95 2.69 1.17 -0.02
N PRO A 96 1.57 1.73 0.45
CA PRO A 96 0.29 1.52 -0.21
C PRO A 96 0.26 2.11 -1.61
N PHE A 97 -0.37 1.40 -2.53
CA PHE A 97 -0.64 1.83 -3.90
C PHE A 97 -1.96 2.60 -3.97
N SER A 98 -1.93 3.70 -4.70
CA SER A 98 -3.05 4.55 -5.03
C SER A 98 -3.58 4.28 -6.44
N ALA A 99 -4.69 4.93 -6.80
CA ALA A 99 -5.21 4.89 -8.18
C ALA A 99 -4.18 5.40 -9.21
N LYS A 100 -3.36 6.41 -8.85
CA LYS A 100 -2.29 6.92 -9.72
C LYS A 100 -1.24 5.85 -10.03
N ASP A 101 -0.91 5.02 -9.05
CA ASP A 101 0.00 3.89 -9.26
C ASP A 101 -0.60 2.90 -10.25
N PHE A 102 -1.89 2.59 -10.13
CA PHE A 102 -2.57 1.65 -11.03
C PHE A 102 -2.76 2.15 -12.46
N GLN A 103 -2.62 3.46 -12.71
CA GLN A 103 -2.56 4.01 -14.08
C GLN A 103 -1.24 3.68 -14.79
N ILE A 104 -0.15 3.47 -14.03
CA ILE A 104 1.17 3.17 -14.59
C ILE A 104 1.30 1.66 -14.89
N ARG A 105 0.82 0.82 -13.97
CA ARG A 105 0.91 -0.65 -14.06
C ARG A 105 -0.24 -1.27 -13.27
N GLY A 106 -0.76 -2.43 -13.64
CA GLY A 106 -1.84 -3.06 -12.85
C GLY A 106 -1.35 -3.69 -11.54
N LEU A 107 -2.29 -4.07 -10.67
CA LEU A 107 -1.98 -4.79 -9.42
C LEU A 107 -1.33 -6.15 -9.71
N ALA A 108 -1.85 -6.89 -10.69
CA ALA A 108 -1.41 -8.24 -11.00
C ALA A 108 0.05 -8.25 -11.49
N GLU A 109 0.41 -7.32 -12.35
CA GLU A 109 1.76 -7.15 -12.86
C GLU A 109 2.72 -6.71 -11.76
N ARG A 110 2.32 -5.79 -10.87
CA ARG A 110 3.12 -5.43 -9.70
C ARG A 110 3.39 -6.62 -8.78
N ILE A 111 2.38 -7.44 -8.51
CA ILE A 111 2.54 -8.67 -7.71
C ILE A 111 3.47 -9.66 -8.43
N ASN A 112 3.41 -9.74 -9.76
CA ASN A 112 4.27 -10.59 -10.55
C ASN A 112 5.75 -10.18 -10.48
N ASP A 113 6.01 -8.87 -10.53
CA ASP A 113 7.36 -8.30 -10.47
C ASP A 113 8.07 -8.59 -9.13
N LEU A 114 7.34 -9.01 -8.09
CA LEU A 114 7.86 -9.30 -6.76
C LEU A 114 8.13 -10.81 -6.59
N PRO A 115 9.40 -11.27 -6.73
CA PRO A 115 9.73 -12.69 -6.74
C PRO A 115 9.51 -13.36 -5.38
N GLN A 116 9.66 -12.63 -4.28
CA GLN A 116 9.50 -13.13 -2.91
C GLN A 116 8.05 -13.51 -2.56
N LEU A 117 7.08 -13.03 -3.34
CA LEU A 117 5.68 -13.36 -3.15
C LEU A 117 5.40 -14.70 -3.84
N HIS A 118 4.92 -15.67 -3.08
CA HIS A 118 4.73 -17.05 -3.56
C HIS A 118 3.28 -17.51 -3.42
N ILE A 119 2.68 -17.29 -2.25
CA ILE A 119 1.37 -17.83 -1.88
C ILE A 119 0.48 -16.68 -1.41
N LEU A 120 -0.63 -16.45 -2.07
CA LEU A 120 -1.69 -15.60 -1.57
C LEU A 120 -2.41 -16.33 -0.43
N TYR A 121 -2.56 -15.65 0.70
CA TYR A 121 -3.26 -16.18 1.88
C TYR A 121 -4.70 -16.60 1.53
N PRO A 122 -5.20 -17.75 2.04
CA PRO A 122 -4.48 -18.65 2.95
C PRO A 122 -3.54 -19.64 2.25
N ASP A 123 -3.87 -20.10 1.04
CA ASP A 123 -3.11 -21.16 0.36
C ASP A 123 -3.36 -21.19 -1.15
N ILE A 124 -3.20 -20.04 -1.82
CA ILE A 124 -3.40 -19.91 -3.27
C ILE A 124 -2.07 -19.53 -3.93
N PRO A 125 -1.49 -20.33 -4.82
CA PRO A 125 -0.28 -19.94 -5.54
C PRO A 125 -0.46 -18.61 -6.29
N LYS A 126 0.55 -17.73 -6.20
CA LYS A 126 0.52 -16.37 -6.80
C LYS A 126 0.04 -16.38 -8.25
N GLN A 127 0.56 -17.28 -9.07
CA GLN A 127 0.24 -17.39 -10.48
C GLN A 127 -1.24 -17.77 -10.69
N ASN A 128 -1.76 -18.70 -9.91
CA ASN A 128 -3.16 -19.12 -10.01
C ASN A 128 -4.13 -17.97 -9.70
N ALA A 129 -3.76 -17.10 -8.76
CA ALA A 129 -4.54 -15.92 -8.40
C ALA A 129 -4.44 -14.80 -9.45
N PHE A 130 -3.23 -14.45 -9.90
CA PHE A 130 -3.01 -13.19 -10.61
C PHE A 130 -2.73 -13.30 -12.12
N SER A 131 -2.36 -14.48 -12.65
CA SER A 131 -1.99 -14.60 -14.07
C SER A 131 -3.10 -14.20 -15.04
N ARG A 132 -4.37 -14.41 -14.68
CA ARG A 132 -5.53 -14.03 -15.51
C ARG A 132 -5.82 -12.52 -15.55
N PHE A 133 -5.28 -11.77 -14.59
CA PHE A 133 -5.51 -10.33 -14.46
C PHE A 133 -4.35 -9.50 -15.01
N MET A 134 -3.25 -10.16 -15.38
CA MET A 134 -2.19 -9.50 -16.12
C MET A 134 -2.75 -9.11 -17.48
N THR A 135 -2.52 -7.86 -17.86
CA THR A 135 -2.75 -7.43 -19.22
C THR A 135 -1.97 -8.37 -20.13
N GLN A 136 -2.66 -8.98 -21.09
CA GLN A 136 -1.96 -9.52 -22.24
C GLN A 136 -1.41 -8.29 -22.94
N THR A 137 -0.20 -7.87 -22.54
CA THR A 137 0.50 -6.84 -23.25
C THR A 137 0.50 -7.34 -24.67
N THR A 138 -0.23 -6.63 -25.53
CA THR A 138 0.03 -6.62 -26.96
C THR A 138 1.48 -6.16 -27.00
N HIS A 139 2.41 -7.10 -26.85
CA HIS A 139 3.74 -6.91 -27.31
C HIS A 139 3.47 -6.44 -28.73
N HIS A 140 3.81 -5.20 -29.01
CA HIS A 140 3.88 -4.73 -30.36
C HIS A 140 5.06 -5.49 -30.98
N THR A 141 4.90 -6.81 -31.13
CA THR A 141 5.69 -7.75 -31.93
C THR A 141 5.28 -7.61 -33.39
N GLY A 142 4.67 -6.48 -33.77
CA GLY A 142 4.93 -5.95 -35.09
C GLY A 142 6.40 -5.56 -35.08
N THR A 143 7.25 -6.46 -35.58
CA THR A 143 8.57 -6.11 -36.10
C THR A 143 8.35 -5.07 -37.20
N LEU A 144 8.11 -3.83 -36.82
CA LEU A 144 8.36 -2.70 -37.69
C LEU A 144 9.88 -2.65 -37.78
N ASN A 145 10.41 -2.91 -38.97
CA ASN A 145 11.83 -2.80 -39.30
C ASN A 145 12.29 -1.33 -39.18
N ASP A 146 12.17 -0.74 -38.00
CA ASP A 146 12.43 0.69 -37.72
C ASP A 146 13.45 0.86 -36.58
N GLY A 147 14.14 -0.22 -36.18
CA GLY A 147 15.27 -0.17 -35.25
C GLY A 147 14.93 0.11 -33.77
N TYR A 148 13.66 0.31 -33.41
CA TYR A 148 13.24 0.54 -32.03
C TYR A 148 13.21 -0.76 -31.21
N VAL A 149 13.83 -0.72 -30.03
CA VAL A 149 13.82 -1.82 -29.04
C VAL A 149 12.71 -1.55 -28.00
N PRO A 150 11.77 -2.49 -27.78
CA PRO A 150 10.72 -2.32 -26.78
C PRO A 150 11.32 -2.33 -25.35
N HIS A 151 10.71 -1.59 -24.43
CA HIS A 151 11.07 -1.55 -23.02
C HIS A 151 9.84 -1.76 -22.14
N GLU A 152 10.03 -2.22 -20.90
CA GLU A 152 8.97 -2.47 -19.92
C GLU A 152 9.33 -1.88 -18.55
N ILE A 153 8.35 -1.25 -17.89
CA ILE A 153 8.47 -0.75 -16.51
C ILE A 153 8.14 -1.89 -15.54
N ARG A 154 9.04 -2.20 -14.61
CA ARG A 154 8.85 -3.19 -13.55
C ARG A 154 8.97 -2.56 -12.16
N MET A 155 8.18 -3.08 -11.21
CA MET A 155 8.29 -2.71 -9.82
C MET A 155 9.47 -3.42 -9.14
N VAL A 156 10.26 -2.67 -8.39
CA VAL A 156 11.32 -3.19 -7.50
C VAL A 156 11.19 -2.46 -6.15
N TYR A 157 11.59 -3.12 -5.07
CA TYR A 157 11.69 -2.53 -3.73
C TYR A 157 13.11 -2.67 -3.21
N ASP A 158 13.50 -1.80 -2.26
CA ASP A 158 14.84 -1.85 -1.68
C ASP A 158 15.01 -3.11 -0.81
N THR A 159 15.96 -3.96 -1.18
CA THR A 159 16.27 -5.23 -0.50
C THR A 159 17.27 -5.06 0.65
N LYS A 160 17.68 -3.82 0.98
CA LYS A 160 18.68 -3.56 2.03
C LYS A 160 18.33 -4.12 3.41
N GLU A 161 17.10 -4.48 3.72
CA GLU A 161 16.75 -5.03 5.03
C GLU A 161 16.19 -6.46 4.99
N MET A 162 15.95 -7.02 3.80
CA MET A 162 15.29 -8.31 3.64
C MET A 162 16.23 -9.36 3.01
N SER A 163 16.33 -10.53 3.63
CA SER A 163 17.09 -11.66 3.07
C SER A 163 16.10 -12.73 2.63
N GLY A 164 16.08 -13.05 1.33
CA GLY A 164 15.18 -14.07 0.79
C GLY A 164 15.00 -14.00 -0.73
N VAL A 165 16.04 -14.44 -1.44
CA VAL A 165 16.04 -14.94 -2.84
C VAL A 165 15.28 -14.12 -3.91
N ALA A 166 16.02 -13.21 -4.54
CA ALA A 166 16.28 -13.34 -5.97
C ALA A 166 17.76 -13.05 -6.21
N VAL A 167 18.56 -14.11 -6.28
CA VAL A 167 19.76 -14.09 -7.11
C VAL A 167 19.26 -14.30 -8.54
N CYS A 168 18.91 -13.21 -9.21
CA CYS A 168 19.28 -13.09 -10.61
C CYS A 168 20.49 -12.17 -10.63
N ASN A 169 21.67 -12.76 -10.87
CA ASN A 169 22.83 -12.02 -11.30
C ASN A 169 22.48 -11.30 -12.61
N GLU A 170 22.15 -10.02 -12.54
CA GLU A 170 22.46 -9.09 -13.63
C GLU A 170 23.13 -7.85 -13.02
N ASN A 171 24.45 -7.88 -13.18
CA ASN A 171 25.44 -6.89 -12.79
C ASN A 171 25.05 -5.49 -13.31
N PRO A 172 25.19 -4.41 -12.52
CA PRO A 172 25.13 -3.05 -13.05
C PRO A 172 26.40 -2.76 -13.86
N GLN A 173 26.48 -3.27 -15.09
CA GLN A 173 27.52 -2.86 -16.03
C GLN A 173 27.09 -1.59 -16.76
N THR A 174 27.42 -0.45 -16.17
CA THR A 174 27.80 0.74 -16.94
C THR A 174 28.88 0.35 -17.96
N PRO A 175 28.73 0.64 -19.26
CA PRO A 175 29.81 0.44 -20.22
C PRO A 175 30.95 1.41 -19.87
N GLN A 176 32.08 0.90 -19.39
CA GLN A 176 33.33 1.64 -19.42
C GLN A 176 33.97 1.41 -20.79
N PRO A 177 34.22 2.45 -21.59
CA PRO A 177 35.03 2.30 -22.80
C PRO A 177 36.51 2.22 -22.44
N ASP A 178 37.19 1.21 -22.98
CA ASP A 178 38.63 0.99 -22.86
C ASP A 178 39.44 2.16 -23.47
N GLY A 179 40.27 2.77 -22.62
CA GLY A 179 41.65 3.18 -22.90
C GLY A 179 41.95 4.25 -23.97
N ILE A 180 42.11 5.52 -23.53
CA ILE A 180 43.20 6.41 -23.98
C ILE A 180 43.70 7.22 -22.75
N GLU A 181 45.03 7.29 -22.59
CA GLU A 181 45.79 7.84 -21.45
C GLU A 181 45.63 9.36 -21.18
N SER A 182 45.85 9.71 -19.89
CA SER A 182 46.46 10.94 -19.31
C SER A 182 45.52 11.85 -18.49
N PRO A 183 46.05 12.65 -17.52
CA PRO A 183 46.91 12.27 -16.39
C PRO A 183 46.34 12.72 -15.02
N ILE A 184 47.03 12.28 -13.97
CA ILE A 184 46.82 12.45 -12.52
C ILE A 184 46.49 13.89 -12.07
N MET A 185 45.46 14.03 -11.23
CA MET A 185 45.38 15.02 -10.15
C MET A 185 44.48 14.53 -9.00
N SER A 186 45.08 14.24 -7.85
CA SER A 186 44.44 14.35 -6.52
C SER A 186 44.97 15.65 -5.90
N PRO A 187 44.19 16.40 -5.09
CA PRO A 187 44.05 16.02 -3.67
C PRO A 187 42.75 16.44 -2.93
N HIS A 188 42.47 15.69 -1.86
CA HIS A 188 42.00 16.10 -0.52
C HIS A 188 40.65 16.83 -0.35
N ASN A 189 39.70 16.19 0.35
CA ASN A 189 39.52 16.43 1.79
C ASN A 189 38.66 15.34 2.45
N ALA A 190 39.18 14.80 3.55
CA ALA A 190 38.47 13.95 4.50
C ALA A 190 37.79 14.81 5.59
N VAL A 191 37.05 14.12 6.48
CA VAL A 191 36.43 14.53 7.76
C VAL A 191 34.90 14.63 7.64
N GLY A 192 34.09 13.90 8.41
CA GLY A 192 34.39 13.03 9.54
C GLY A 192 33.20 12.16 9.94
N SER A 193 33.54 11.05 10.58
CA SER A 193 32.66 10.13 11.29
C SER A 193 32.02 10.82 12.50
N THR A 194 30.72 10.63 12.72
CA THR A 194 30.17 10.54 14.08
C THR A 194 29.15 9.39 14.14
N THR A 195 29.39 8.54 15.14
CA THR A 195 28.54 7.47 15.65
C THR A 195 27.24 8.00 16.22
N GLY A 196 26.13 7.29 16.01
CA GLY A 196 24.86 7.56 16.67
C GLY A 196 23.89 6.41 16.48
N ASP A 197 23.84 5.53 17.48
CA ASP A 197 22.74 4.61 17.73
C ASP A 197 21.42 5.38 17.76
N GLY A 198 20.41 4.92 17.03
CA GLY A 198 19.11 5.59 16.98
C GLY A 198 18.21 4.97 15.94
N THR A 199 17.20 4.25 16.41
CA THR A 199 16.01 3.88 15.64
C THR A 199 15.45 5.12 14.95
N ASN A 200 15.73 5.29 13.65
CA ASN A 200 15.13 6.34 12.84
C ASN A 200 13.66 5.99 12.59
N TYR A 201 12.81 6.37 13.55
CA TYR A 201 11.48 6.84 13.20
C TYR A 201 11.70 8.02 12.26
N MET A 202 11.51 7.82 10.96
CA MET A 202 11.35 8.96 10.08
C MET A 202 10.07 9.66 10.52
N ASP A 203 10.27 10.84 11.10
CA ASP A 203 9.29 11.87 11.35
C ASP A 203 8.53 12.10 10.04
N MET A 204 7.30 11.60 10.00
CA MET A 204 6.43 11.53 8.81
C MET A 204 5.35 12.61 8.91
N ASP A 205 5.73 13.76 9.44
CA ASP A 205 4.96 14.98 9.28
C ASP A 205 5.31 15.56 7.90
N GLN A 206 4.27 15.87 7.12
CA GLN A 206 4.31 16.60 5.86
C GLN A 206 4.39 15.76 4.56
N TYR A 207 3.52 14.75 4.43
CA TYR A 207 2.82 14.66 3.14
C TYR A 207 1.79 15.78 3.11
N ASP A 208 2.11 16.81 2.31
CA ASP A 208 1.30 18.00 2.14
C ASP A 208 -0.08 17.63 1.57
N LEU A 209 -1.05 17.53 2.46
CA LEU A 209 -2.47 17.30 2.15
C LEU A 209 -3.11 18.50 1.44
N GLN A 210 -2.39 19.60 1.20
CA GLN A 210 -2.94 20.84 0.64
C GLN A 210 -2.81 21.00 -0.88
N GLU A 211 -2.10 20.13 -1.60
CA GLU A 211 -2.01 20.19 -3.08
C GLU A 211 -2.85 19.13 -3.82
N LEU A 212 -4.08 18.88 -3.36
CA LEU A 212 -5.10 18.29 -4.22
C LEU A 212 -5.99 19.42 -4.77
N PRO A 213 -5.85 19.81 -6.06
CA PRO A 213 -6.76 20.77 -6.65
C PRO A 213 -8.12 20.08 -6.82
N GLY A 214 -9.12 20.52 -6.06
CA GLY A 214 -10.51 20.11 -6.25
C GLY A 214 -11.24 19.53 -5.03
N ILE A 215 -10.98 19.98 -3.81
CA ILE A 215 -11.89 19.73 -2.67
C ILE A 215 -13.15 20.60 -2.82
N GLY A 216 -13.94 20.26 -3.83
CA GLY A 216 -15.34 20.57 -3.99
C GLY A 216 -15.99 19.27 -4.47
N MET A 217 -15.93 18.23 -3.64
CA MET A 217 -16.51 16.93 -3.98
C MET A 217 -18.02 17.02 -3.76
N ASP A 218 -18.77 17.12 -4.85
CA ASP A 218 -20.23 16.91 -4.84
C ASP A 218 -20.48 15.43 -4.52
N TYR A 219 -20.77 15.14 -3.25
CA TYR A 219 -21.19 13.84 -2.74
C TYR A 219 -22.60 13.50 -3.23
N ASN A 220 -22.79 13.41 -4.54
CA ASN A 220 -24.09 13.06 -5.08
C ASN A 220 -24.33 11.56 -4.87
N ALA A 221 -25.47 11.22 -4.25
CA ALA A 221 -25.84 9.84 -3.92
C ALA A 221 -25.83 8.94 -5.17
N ASP A 222 -26.04 9.53 -6.34
CA ASP A 222 -25.99 8.86 -7.65
C ASP A 222 -24.63 8.19 -7.93
N ASN A 223 -23.51 8.78 -7.47
CA ASN A 223 -22.17 8.16 -7.60
C ASN A 223 -22.01 6.90 -6.74
N VAL A 224 -22.78 6.79 -5.65
CA VAL A 224 -22.79 5.64 -4.74
C VAL A 224 -23.63 4.49 -5.32
N PHE A 225 -24.68 4.79 -6.09
CA PHE A 225 -25.56 3.79 -6.69
C PHE A 225 -25.00 3.10 -7.96
N GLU A 226 -23.96 3.67 -8.61
CA GLU A 226 -23.26 3.02 -9.72
C GLU A 226 -22.25 1.92 -9.28
N LEU A 227 -22.26 1.51 -8.01
CA LEU A 227 -21.31 0.55 -7.42
C LEU A 227 -21.90 -0.85 -7.17
N ASN A 228 -23.07 -1.15 -7.75
CA ASN A 228 -23.81 -2.41 -7.53
C ASN A 228 -23.00 -3.68 -7.81
N ASP A 229 -21.98 -3.61 -8.67
CA ASP A 229 -21.14 -4.74 -9.05
C ASP A 229 -20.24 -5.28 -7.92
N ILE A 230 -20.00 -4.50 -6.85
CA ILE A 230 -19.07 -4.84 -5.76
C ILE A 230 -19.81 -5.43 -4.53
N ASN A 231 -21.14 -5.58 -4.59
CA ASN A 231 -21.98 -5.89 -3.43
C ASN A 231 -21.66 -4.92 -2.27
N LEU A 232 -22.04 -3.66 -2.47
CA LEU A 232 -21.72 -2.55 -1.58
C LEU A 232 -22.12 -2.82 -0.12
N SER A 233 -23.21 -3.55 0.12
CA SER A 233 -23.62 -3.95 1.46
C SER A 233 -22.59 -4.82 2.18
N ASN A 234 -22.04 -5.84 1.52
CA ASN A 234 -21.01 -6.69 2.14
C ASN A 234 -19.72 -5.91 2.36
N PHE A 235 -19.32 -5.10 1.37
CA PHE A 235 -18.16 -4.23 1.43
C PHE A 235 -18.24 -3.25 2.62
N LEU A 236 -19.41 -2.64 2.82
CA LEU A 236 -19.72 -1.77 3.96
C LEU A 236 -19.66 -2.52 5.29
N VAL A 237 -20.25 -3.72 5.37
CA VAL A 237 -20.28 -4.52 6.60
C VAL A 237 -18.87 -4.91 7.02
N GLU A 238 -18.04 -5.37 6.08
CA GLU A 238 -16.65 -5.74 6.35
C GLU A 238 -15.84 -4.52 6.85
N ALA A 239 -16.01 -3.36 6.20
CA ALA A 239 -15.34 -2.14 6.61
C ALA A 239 -15.78 -1.66 8.01
N ALA A 240 -17.07 -1.70 8.29
CA ALA A 240 -17.63 -1.29 9.59
C ALA A 240 -17.22 -2.23 10.72
N MET A 241 -17.16 -3.55 10.46
CA MET A 241 -16.64 -4.54 11.41
C MET A 241 -15.18 -4.27 11.74
N ASN A 242 -14.35 -4.01 10.74
CA ASN A 242 -12.93 -3.65 10.96
C ASN A 242 -12.80 -2.32 11.71
N PHE A 243 -13.60 -1.31 11.35
CA PHE A 243 -13.62 0.00 12.02
C PHE A 243 -13.91 -0.12 13.52
N SER A 244 -14.90 -0.92 13.90
CA SER A 244 -15.26 -1.12 15.30
C SER A 244 -14.18 -1.85 16.11
N ASN A 245 -13.34 -2.65 15.46
CA ASN A 245 -12.36 -3.52 16.13
C ASN A 245 -10.92 -3.00 16.03
N ASN A 246 -10.66 -1.95 15.24
CA ASN A 246 -9.32 -1.45 14.96
C ASN A 246 -9.05 -0.12 15.69
N PRO A 247 -8.16 -0.10 16.70
CA PRO A 247 -7.80 1.12 17.43
C PRO A 247 -7.23 2.23 16.54
N SER A 248 -6.55 1.86 15.44
CA SER A 248 -5.98 2.85 14.50
C SER A 248 -7.03 3.58 13.66
N MET A 249 -8.25 3.06 13.63
CA MET A 249 -9.41 3.67 12.98
C MET A 249 -10.38 4.27 13.99
N SER A 250 -10.03 4.37 15.27
CA SER A 250 -10.89 5.00 16.26
C SER A 250 -11.01 6.52 16.03
N VAL A 251 -12.15 7.09 16.38
CA VAL A 251 -12.36 8.54 16.40
C VAL A 251 -11.65 9.13 17.61
N ALA A 252 -11.08 10.33 17.45
CA ALA A 252 -10.38 11.01 18.53
C ALA A 252 -11.31 11.14 19.74
N SER A 253 -10.86 10.63 20.90
CA SER A 253 -11.55 10.86 22.16
C SER A 253 -11.41 12.34 22.49
N ASN A 254 -12.47 13.13 22.38
CA ASN A 254 -12.46 14.49 22.91
C ASN A 254 -12.21 14.41 24.43
N MET A 255 -10.97 14.64 24.87
CA MET A 255 -10.69 14.97 26.25
C MET A 255 -11.16 16.41 26.51
N ASN A 256 -12.06 16.53 27.48
CA ASN A 256 -12.56 17.73 28.16
C ASN A 256 -13.57 18.66 27.48
N GLY A 257 -14.83 18.50 27.89
CA GLY A 257 -15.76 19.59 28.18
C GLY A 257 -16.50 19.28 29.49
N ASN A 258 -16.14 20.01 30.56
CA ASN A 258 -16.67 19.94 31.93
C ASN A 258 -18.15 19.54 32.08
N ILE A 259 -18.41 18.45 32.81
CA ILE A 259 -19.62 18.33 33.64
C ILE A 259 -19.19 18.56 35.09
N SER A 260 -19.12 19.82 35.49
CA SER A 260 -19.20 20.19 36.90
C SER A 260 -19.82 21.58 37.02
N ASN A 261 -20.83 21.65 37.89
CA ASN A 261 -21.49 22.84 38.41
C ASN A 261 -22.56 23.51 37.53
N MET A 262 -23.80 23.03 37.66
CA MET A 262 -24.87 23.94 38.07
C MET A 262 -25.55 23.35 39.29
N ASP A 263 -25.13 23.90 40.41
CA ASP A 263 -25.71 23.74 41.73
C ASP A 263 -27.16 24.25 41.73
N SER A 264 -27.94 23.56 42.53
CA SER A 264 -29.22 23.96 43.09
C SER A 264 -29.17 25.40 43.62
N SER A 265 -30.11 26.27 43.21
CA SER A 265 -30.66 27.35 44.06
C SER A 265 -31.89 27.96 43.39
N THR A 266 -33.03 27.76 44.08
CA THR A 266 -34.23 28.63 44.20
C THR A 266 -34.78 29.36 42.98
#